data_AF-A0A1G7AKV8-F1
#
_entry.id   AF-A0A1G7AKV8-F1
#
_cell.length_a   1.000
_cell.length_b   1.000
_cell.length_c   1.000
_cell.angle_alpha   90.00
_cell.angle_beta   90.00
_cell.angle_gamma   90.00
#
_symmetry.space_group_name_H-M   'P 1'
#
loop_
_entity.id
_entity.type
_entity.pdbx_description
1 polymer ?
#
loop_
_entity_poly.entity_id
_entity_poly.type
_entity_poly.pdbx_seq_one_letter_code
_entity_poly.pdbx_strand_id
1 'polypeptide(L)'
;MVKQYPYILKVYQELEGTFDQATAEFEQGKAEWVNVGYCRDEINGRGGKITKTDGEAYTYSAVIYASKHCPKIKQGAKIQVWNGSEMRLEAIVQRFSQEQLHTRIWV
;
A
#
# COMPACT_ATOMS: atom_id res chain seq x y z
N MET A 1 2.35 25.83 7.59
CA MET A 1 3.29 24.92 6.89
C MET A 1 2.50 23.77 6.31
N VAL A 2 2.49 23.59 4.98
CA VAL A 2 1.73 22.52 4.31
C VAL A 2 2.51 21.21 4.43
N LYS A 3 1.93 20.17 5.03
CA LYS A 3 2.56 18.84 5.12
C LYS A 3 2.46 18.14 3.76
N GLN A 4 3.59 17.72 3.21
CA GLN A 4 3.65 17.03 1.92
C GLN A 4 2.94 15.66 1.95
N TYR A 5 3.04 14.94 3.07
CA TYR A 5 2.40 13.64 3.32
C TYR A 5 1.55 13.72 4.59
N PRO A 6 0.29 14.18 4.50
CA PRO A 6 -0.55 14.40 5.67
C PRO A 6 -1.17 13.11 6.24
N TYR A 7 -1.21 12.03 5.46
CA TYR A 7 -1.98 10.82 5.79
C TYR A 7 -1.06 9.65 6.14
N ILE A 8 -1.64 8.62 6.77
CA ILE A 8 -0.95 7.39 7.17
C ILE A 8 -1.30 6.29 6.17
N LEU A 9 -0.27 5.59 5.68
CA LEU A 9 -0.41 4.41 4.82
C LEU A 9 -0.29 3.15 5.67
N LYS A 10 -1.29 2.26 5.59
CA LYS A 10 -1.24 0.92 6.16
C LYS A 10 -1.30 -0.12 5.06
N VAL A 11 -0.63 -1.24 5.27
CA VAL A 11 -0.61 -2.39 4.35
C VAL A 11 -1.12 -3.59 5.13
N TYR A 12 -2.01 -4.36 4.50
CA TYR A 12 -2.47 -5.63 5.04
C TYR A 12 -1.38 -6.68 4.85
N GLN A 13 -0.88 -7.23 5.95
CA GLN A 13 0.12 -8.29 5.94
C GLN A 13 -0.48 -9.54 6.59
N GLU A 14 -0.35 -10.66 5.88
CA GLU A 14 -0.68 -11.99 6.41
C GLU A 14 0.65 -12.66 6.75
N LEU A 15 0.89 -12.88 8.04
CA LEU A 15 2.01 -13.68 8.51
C LEU A 15 1.57 -15.14 8.43
N GLU A 16 2.34 -15.96 7.72
CA GLU A 16 2.11 -17.40 7.66
C GLU A 16 2.43 -18.03 9.02
N GLY A 17 1.64 -19.03 9.40
CA GLY A 17 1.88 -19.77 10.63
C GLY A 17 3.17 -20.58 10.51
N THR A 18 4.08 -20.41 11.46
CA THR A 18 5.36 -21.12 11.46
C THR A 18 5.33 -22.18 12.56
N PHE A 19 5.85 -23.37 12.25
CA PHE A 19 6.05 -24.40 13.26
C PHE A 19 7.33 -24.10 14.03
N ASP A 20 7.21 -23.82 15.33
CA ASP A 20 8.35 -23.57 16.19
C ASP A 20 8.94 -24.90 16.66
N GLN A 21 10.13 -25.22 16.15
CA GLN A 21 10.84 -26.46 16.49
C GLN A 21 11.31 -26.50 17.94
N ALA A 22 11.45 -25.37 18.62
CA ALA A 22 11.92 -25.30 20.00
C ALA A 22 10.80 -25.61 21.01
N THR A 23 9.57 -25.20 20.72
CA THR A 23 8.38 -25.43 21.56
C THR A 23 7.52 -26.60 21.08
N ALA A 24 7.76 -27.08 19.85
CA ALA A 24 6.94 -28.08 19.15
C ALA A 24 5.47 -27.65 18.97
N GLU A 25 5.22 -26.34 18.96
CA GLU A 25 3.90 -25.75 18.76
C GLU A 25 3.78 -25.13 17.36
N PHE A 26 2.55 -25.08 16.86
CA PHE A 26 2.24 -24.40 15.61
C PHE A 26 1.76 -22.97 15.93
N GLU A 27 2.56 -21.97 15.60
CA GLU A 27 2.14 -20.58 15.75
C GLU A 27 1.12 -20.26 14.65
N GLN A 28 -0.10 -19.86 15.02
CA GLN A 28 -1.12 -19.52 14.06
C GLN A 28 -0.75 -18.22 13.33
N GLY A 29 -0.83 -18.25 12.00
CA GLY A 29 -0.62 -17.07 11.16
C GLY A 29 -1.59 -15.96 11.55
N LYS A 30 -1.08 -14.73 11.68
CA LYS A 30 -1.86 -13.54 12.03
C LYS A 30 -1.94 -12.62 10.83
N ALA A 31 -3.11 -12.04 10.62
CA ALA A 31 -3.29 -10.98 9.66
C ALA A 31 -3.45 -9.65 10.37
N GLU A 32 -2.64 -8.66 10.01
CA GLU A 32 -2.68 -7.33 10.63
C GLU A 32 -2.44 -6.19 9.64
N TRP A 33 -2.94 -5.01 10.00
CA TRP A 33 -2.71 -3.78 9.26
C TRP A 33 -1.47 -3.09 9.80
N VAL A 34 -0.36 -3.22 9.06
CA VAL A 34 0.93 -2.65 9.45
C VAL A 34 1.05 -1.22 8.91
N ASN A 35 1.41 -0.27 9.78
CA ASN A 35 1.73 1.10 9.38
C ASN A 35 3.09 1.13 8.67
N VAL A 36 3.09 1.54 7.40
CA VAL A 36 4.31 1.59 6.57
C VAL A 36 4.86 3.00 6.39
N GLY A 37 4.15 4.04 6.86
CA GLY A 37 4.62 5.42 6.85
C GLY A 37 3.55 6.42 6.45
N TYR A 38 4.00 7.60 6.01
CA TYR A 38 3.13 8.71 5.62
C TYR A 38 2.97 8.81 4.10
N CYS A 39 1.79 9.22 3.66
CA CYS A 39 1.42 9.36 2.26
C CYS A 39 0.49 10.54 1.97
N ARG A 40 0.16 10.71 0.69
CA ARG A 40 -0.86 11.61 0.15
C ARG A 40 -1.63 10.88 -0.95
N ASP A 41 -2.96 10.79 -0.85
CA ASP A 41 -3.82 10.28 -1.92
C ASP A 41 -4.16 11.37 -2.94
N GLU A 42 -4.21 10.97 -4.21
CA GLU A 42 -4.74 11.75 -5.32
C GLU A 42 -5.77 10.90 -6.07
N ILE A 43 -7.05 11.21 -5.89
CA ILE A 43 -8.16 10.45 -6.49
C ILE A 43 -8.21 10.72 -7.99
N ASN A 44 -8.32 9.64 -8.76
CA ASN A 44 -8.41 9.69 -10.21
C ASN A 44 -9.84 10.00 -10.66
N GLY A 45 -10.25 11.26 -10.58
CA GLY A 45 -11.60 11.71 -10.95
C GLY A 45 -11.95 11.59 -12.45
N ARG A 46 -11.00 11.21 -13.32
CA ARG A 46 -11.19 11.15 -14.79
C ARG A 46 -11.00 9.75 -15.40
N GLY A 47 -10.83 8.70 -14.60
CA GLY A 47 -10.67 7.33 -15.11
C GLY A 47 -9.37 7.11 -15.88
N GLY A 48 -8.29 7.79 -15.49
CA GLY A 48 -6.94 7.52 -15.99
C GLY A 48 -6.57 6.03 -15.92
N LYS A 49 -5.81 5.57 -16.91
CA LYS A 49 -5.34 4.20 -17.02
C LYS A 49 -3.83 4.14 -16.90
N ILE A 50 -3.31 3.05 -16.35
CA ILE A 50 -1.89 2.71 -16.42
C ILE A 50 -1.71 1.49 -17.31
N THR A 51 -0.76 1.58 -18.24
CA THR A 51 -0.33 0.41 -19.01
C THR A 51 0.73 -0.34 -18.20
N LYS A 52 0.48 -1.61 -17.95
CA LYS A 52 1.47 -2.52 -17.38
C LYS A 52 2.46 -2.96 -18.46
N THR A 53 3.55 -3.60 -18.04
CA THR A 53 4.60 -4.10 -18.93
C THR A 53 4.10 -5.20 -19.89
N ASP A 54 2.99 -5.85 -19.55
CA ASP A 54 2.28 -6.86 -20.35
C ASP A 54 1.38 -6.25 -21.45
N GLY A 55 1.28 -4.92 -21.53
CA GLY A 55 0.44 -4.21 -22.49
C GLY A 55 -1.01 -4.02 -22.05
N GLU A 56 -1.42 -4.59 -20.91
CA GLU A 56 -2.77 -4.41 -20.39
C GLU A 56 -2.93 -3.04 -19.69
N ALA A 57 -4.01 -2.35 -20.02
CA ALA A 57 -4.35 -1.06 -19.42
C ALA A 57 -5.32 -1.26 -18.25
N TYR A 58 -4.87 -0.93 -17.03
CA TYR A 58 -5.69 -0.98 -15.82
C TYR A 58 -6.19 0.41 -15.47
N THR A 59 -7.49 0.54 -15.26
CA THR A 59 -8.09 1.76 -14.69
C THR A 59 -7.77 1.76 -13.20
N TYR A 60 -7.06 2.78 -12.73
CA TYR A 60 -6.80 2.98 -11.30
C TYR A 60 -7.80 3.98 -10.74
N SER A 61 -8.14 3.84 -9.46
CA SER A 61 -9.03 4.72 -8.70
C SER A 61 -8.29 5.89 -8.06
N ALA A 62 -7.04 5.70 -7.65
CA ALA A 62 -6.21 6.75 -7.04
C ALA A 62 -4.71 6.49 -7.22
N VAL A 63 -3.91 7.55 -7.06
CA VAL A 63 -2.45 7.45 -6.93
C VAL A 63 -2.08 7.88 -5.52
N ILE A 64 -1.39 7.00 -4.81
CA ILE A 64 -0.84 7.28 -3.49
C ILE A 64 0.64 7.65 -3.64
N TYR A 65 0.98 8.84 -3.18
CA TYR A 65 2.34 9.35 -3.12
C TYR A 65 2.89 9.13 -1.72
N ALA A 66 4.01 8.43 -1.61
CA ALA A 66 4.71 8.18 -0.36
C ALA A 66 6.19 8.56 -0.45
N SER A 67 6.87 8.57 0.70
CA SER A 67 8.32 8.79 0.76
C SER A 67 9.09 7.76 -0.09
N LYS A 68 10.28 8.13 -0.57
CA LYS A 68 11.19 7.19 -1.26
C LYS A 68 11.62 6.02 -0.38
N HIS A 69 11.52 6.16 0.94
CA HIS A 69 11.84 5.09 1.91
C HIS A 69 10.64 4.19 2.22
N CYS A 70 9.52 4.36 1.53
CA CYS A 70 8.38 3.47 1.64
C CYS A 70 8.83 2.04 1.32
N PRO A 71 8.54 1.05 2.18
CA PRO A 71 8.86 -0.34 1.87
C PRO A 71 8.14 -0.77 0.60
N LYS A 72 8.72 -1.74 -0.11
CA LYS A 72 8.13 -2.29 -1.34
C LYS A 72 6.82 -3.00 -1.00
N ILE A 73 5.73 -2.56 -1.62
CA ILE A 73 4.41 -3.18 -1.46
C ILE A 73 4.14 -4.06 -2.68
N LYS A 74 3.76 -5.31 -2.45
CA LYS A 74 3.48 -6.27 -3.52
C LYS A 74 2.21 -5.84 -4.27
N GLN A 75 2.21 -6.04 -5.58
CA GLN A 75 1.00 -5.95 -6.37
C GLN A 75 -0.04 -6.97 -5.87
N GLY A 76 -1.29 -6.55 -5.75
CA GLY A 76 -2.37 -7.34 -5.15
C GLY A 76 -2.48 -7.20 -3.62
N ALA A 77 -1.53 -6.55 -2.95
CA ALA A 77 -1.66 -6.26 -1.52
C ALA A 77 -2.77 -5.23 -1.27
N LYS A 78 -3.48 -5.38 -0.15
CA LYS A 78 -4.48 -4.39 0.29
C LYS A 78 -3.78 -3.26 1.06
N ILE A 79 -4.19 -2.04 0.80
CA ILE A 79 -3.72 -0.85 1.51
C ILE A 79 -4.88 -0.02 2.02
N GLN A 80 -4.61 0.75 3.08
CA GLN A 80 -5.52 1.76 3.60
C GLN A 80 -4.79 3.09 3.78
N VAL A 81 -5.50 4.17 3.50
CA VAL A 81 -5.06 5.54 3.77
C VAL A 81 -5.92 6.13 4.88
N TRP A 82 -5.27 6.65 5.91
CA TRP A 82 -5.91 7.18 7.11
C TRP A 82 -5.54 8.65 7.35
N ASN A 83 -6.53 9.47 7.68
CA ASN A 83 -6.36 10.83 8.15
C ASN A 83 -6.70 10.89 9.65
N GLY A 84 -5.69 10.64 10.48
CA GLY A 84 -5.92 10.44 11.91
C GLY A 84 -6.81 9.22 12.14
N SER A 85 -8.03 9.43 12.62
CA SER A 85 -9.03 8.38 12.87
C SER A 85 -9.98 8.12 11.70
N GLU A 86 -9.93 8.91 10.63
CA GLU A 86 -10.82 8.75 9.48
C GLU A 86 -10.14 7.94 8.38
N MET A 87 -10.77 6.86 7.91
CA MET A 87 -10.31 6.12 6.75
C MET A 87 -10.71 6.88 5.48
N ARG A 88 -9.73 7.25 4.66
CA ARG A 88 -9.94 7.95 3.40
C ARG A 88 -10.16 7.01 2.22
N LEU A 89 -9.42 5.90 2.21
CA LEU A 89 -9.39 4.97 1.09
C LEU A 89 -8.93 3.59 1.57
N GLU A 90 -9.57 2.55 1.05
CA GLU A 90 -9.12 1.16 1.08
C GLU A 90 -9.11 0.64 -0.36
N ALA A 91 -7.98 0.10 -0.81
CA ALA A 91 -7.84 -0.38 -2.18
C ALA A 91 -6.73 -1.43 -2.34
N ILE A 92 -6.68 -2.04 -3.52
CA ILE A 92 -5.70 -3.07 -3.88
C ILE A 92 -4.60 -2.45 -4.74
N VAL A 93 -3.34 -2.74 -4.44
CA VAL A 93 -2.21 -2.23 -5.21
C VAL A 93 -2.20 -2.81 -6.62
N GLN A 94 -2.41 -1.96 -7.61
CA GLN A 94 -2.30 -2.29 -9.03
C GLN A 94 -0.86 -2.17 -9.53
N ARG A 95 -0.13 -1.17 -9.05
CA ARG A 95 1.28 -0.95 -9.40
C ARG A 95 2.01 -0.22 -8.29
N PHE A 96 3.25 -0.62 -8.05
CA PHE A 96 4.18 0.06 -7.16
C PHE A 96 5.40 0.51 -7.95
N SER A 97 5.77 1.78 -7.86
CA SER A 97 6.98 2.33 -8.49
C SER A 97 7.73 3.20 -7.49
N GLN A 98 8.97 2.82 -7.20
CA GLN A 98 9.89 3.61 -6.38
C GLN A 98 10.77 4.43 -7.32
N GLU A 99 10.63 5.75 -7.26
CA GLU A 99 11.38 6.68 -8.10
C GLU A 99 12.45 7.40 -7.29
N GLN A 100 13.25 8.25 -7.96
CA GLN A 100 14.37 8.93 -7.31
C GLN A 100 13.95 9.80 -6.11
N LEU A 101 12.78 10.45 -6.19
CA LEU A 101 12.34 11.42 -5.18
C LEU A 101 11.16 10.95 -4.33
N HIS A 102 10.35 10.02 -4.83
CA HIS A 102 9.12 9.59 -4.18
C HIS A 102 8.71 8.20 -4.65
N THR A 103 7.73 7.63 -3.97
CA THR A 103 7.10 6.37 -4.35
C THR A 103 5.68 6.65 -4.83
N ARG A 104 5.29 6.04 -5.96
CA ARG A 104 3.94 6.07 -6.50
C ARG A 104 3.30 4.69 -6.41
N ILE A 105 2.10 4.65 -5.87
CA ILE A 105 1.31 3.43 -5.74
C ILE A 105 -0.02 3.69 -6.42
N TRP A 106 -0.30 2.97 -7.50
CA TRP A 106 -1.58 3.03 -8.18
C TRP A 106 -2.48 1.97 -7.61
N VAL A 107 -3.70 2.36 -7.26
CA VAL A 107 -4.71 1.50 -6.65
C VAL A 107 -6.04 1.57 -7.37
#